data_AF-A0A931F7H1-F1
#
_entry.id   AF-A0A931F7H1-F1
#
_cell.length_a   1.000
_cell.length_b   1.000
_cell.length_c   1.000
_cell.angle_alpha   90.00
_cell.angle_beta   90.00
_cell.angle_gamma   90.00
#
_symmetry.space_group_name_H-M   'P 1'
#
loop_
_entity.id
_entity.type
_entity.pdbx_description
1 polymer ?
#
loop_
_entity_poly.entity_id
_entity_poly.type
_entity_poly.pdbx_seq_one_letter_code
_entity_poly.pdbx_strand_id
1 'polypeptide(L)'
;MFIGVQFTGTVPANQSRRWFTFNWPAAWQVDWNVMSTSPKPGAAQVEWDVAVERATADRITYWITIRNLTAQEVNVEARYAVLN
;
A
#
# COMPACT_ATOMS: atom_id res chain seq x y z
N MET A 1 -2.44 -15.81 10.99
CA MET A 1 -2.63 -14.43 10.52
C MET A 1 -1.65 -13.50 11.25
N PHE A 2 -0.92 -12.66 10.51
CA PHE A 2 -0.17 -11.54 11.10
C PHE A 2 -0.33 -10.28 10.25
N ILE A 3 -0.27 -9.12 10.90
CA ILE A 3 -0.50 -7.80 10.28
C ILE A 3 0.70 -6.89 10.56
N GLY A 4 0.97 -5.97 9.63
CA GLY A 4 2.07 -5.02 9.79
C GLY A 4 1.96 -3.82 8.85
N VAL A 5 2.86 -2.85 9.05
CA VAL A 5 3.07 -1.72 8.14
C VAL A 5 4.36 -2.00 7.36
N GLN A 6 4.29 -1.99 6.03
CA GLN A 6 5.48 -2.12 5.20
C GLN A 6 6.09 -0.77 4.84
N PHE A 7 5.25 0.23 4.55
CA PHE A 7 5.68 1.56 4.15
C PHE A 7 4.94 2.63 4.94
N THR A 8 5.66 3.68 5.28
CA THR A 8 5.09 4.98 5.63
C THR A 8 5.59 6.01 4.64
N GLY A 9 4.83 7.07 4.44
CA GLY A 9 5.29 8.16 3.60
C GLY A 9 4.26 9.24 3.45
N THR A 10 4.55 10.13 2.52
CA THR A 10 3.73 11.30 2.25
C THR A 10 3.41 11.33 0.77
N VAL A 11 2.18 11.67 0.39
CA VAL A 11 1.75 11.79 -1.00
C VAL A 11 1.25 13.22 -1.24
N PRO A 12 1.92 13.99 -2.12
CA PRO A 12 1.49 15.35 -2.44
C PRO A 12 0.05 15.41 -2.96
N ALA A 13 -0.57 16.58 -2.84
CA ALA A 13 -1.94 16.83 -3.29
C ALA A 13 -2.17 16.38 -4.74
N ASN A 14 -3.24 15.62 -4.99
CA ASN A 14 -3.64 15.13 -6.32
C ASN A 14 -2.55 14.35 -7.09
N GLN A 15 -1.53 13.83 -6.39
CA GLN A 15 -0.44 13.06 -7.00
C GLN A 15 -0.52 11.58 -6.63
N SER A 16 0.22 10.76 -7.38
CA SER A 16 0.44 9.35 -7.06
C SER A 16 1.90 9.10 -6.68
N ARG A 17 2.14 8.15 -5.78
CA ARG A 17 3.47 7.61 -5.50
C ARG A 17 3.41 6.08 -5.51
N ARG A 18 4.48 5.45 -5.98
CA ARG A 18 4.60 3.99 -6.06
C ARG A 18 5.76 3.51 -5.20
N TRP A 19 5.49 2.50 -4.39
CA TRP A 19 6.48 1.76 -3.60
C TRP A 19 6.52 0.31 -4.04
N PHE A 20 7.60 -0.38 -3.72
CA PHE A 20 7.70 -1.82 -3.96
C PHE A 20 8.40 -2.55 -2.83
N THR A 21 8.02 -3.80 -2.61
CA THR A 21 8.67 -4.74 -1.70
C THR A 21 8.72 -6.11 -2.37
N PHE A 22 9.78 -6.87 -2.12
CA PHE A 22 10.10 -8.11 -2.83
C PHE A 22 10.40 -9.25 -1.84
N ASN A 23 10.64 -10.45 -2.37
CA ASN A 23 11.03 -11.65 -1.62
C ASN A 23 9.95 -12.23 -0.68
N TRP A 24 8.68 -11.92 -0.94
CA TRP A 24 7.56 -12.49 -0.18
C TRP A 24 7.33 -13.95 -0.56
N PRO A 25 7.16 -14.88 0.40
CA PRO A 25 6.79 -16.26 0.09
C PRO A 25 5.48 -16.32 -0.69
N ALA A 26 5.49 -17.04 -1.80
CA ALA A 26 4.32 -17.09 -2.66
C ALA A 26 3.22 -18.05 -2.23
N ALA A 27 3.53 -18.88 -1.23
CA ALA A 27 2.51 -19.66 -0.54
C ALA A 27 1.63 -18.79 0.37
N TRP A 28 2.01 -17.52 0.62
CA TRP A 28 1.24 -16.63 1.46
C TRP A 28 0.15 -15.92 0.67
N GLN A 29 -1.06 -15.94 1.21
CA GLN A 29 -2.11 -14.99 0.85
C GLN A 29 -1.86 -13.67 1.59
N VAL A 30 -1.58 -12.61 0.84
CA VAL A 30 -1.27 -11.28 1.39
C VAL A 30 -2.27 -10.26 0.85
N ASP A 31 -3.00 -9.62 1.76
CA ASP A 31 -3.89 -8.52 1.45
C ASP A 31 -3.26 -7.19 1.85
N TRP A 32 -3.38 -6.19 0.99
CA TRP A 32 -2.86 -4.85 1.20
C TRP A 32 -3.98 -3.86 1.51
N ASN A 33 -3.76 -3.03 2.53
CA ASN A 33 -4.68 -1.98 2.93
C ASN A 33 -3.89 -0.68 3.14
N VAL A 34 -4.24 0.35 2.39
CA VAL A 34 -3.60 1.66 2.53
C VAL A 34 -4.50 2.57 3.35
N MET A 35 -3.91 3.27 4.31
CA MET A 35 -4.62 4.18 5.20
C MET A 35 -3.93 5.54 5.22
N SER A 36 -4.71 6.61 5.07
CA SER A 36 -4.21 7.95 5.40
C SER A 36 -4.15 8.14 6.91
N THR A 37 -3.05 8.68 7.41
CA THR A 37 -2.87 9.06 8.81
C THR A 37 -3.11 10.55 9.05
N SER A 38 -3.45 11.30 7.99
CA SER A 38 -3.81 12.73 8.06
C SER A 38 -5.31 12.90 8.34
N PRO A 39 -5.72 13.33 9.56
CA PRO A 39 -7.14 13.48 9.88
C PRO A 39 -7.75 14.65 9.10
N LYS A 40 -8.66 14.35 8.18
CA LYS A 40 -9.46 15.36 7.47
C LYS A 40 -10.80 14.74 7.04
N PRO A 41 -11.92 15.11 7.69
CA PRO A 41 -13.23 14.53 7.43
C PRO A 41 -13.84 15.04 6.11
N GLY A 42 -14.85 14.31 5.62
CA GLY A 42 -15.78 14.79 4.58
C GLY A 42 -15.61 14.23 3.18
N ALA A 43 -14.52 13.48 2.90
CA ALA A 43 -14.31 12.83 1.60
C ALA A 43 -13.29 11.68 1.69
N ALA A 44 -13.26 10.82 0.67
CA ALA A 44 -12.17 9.86 0.46
C ALA A 44 -10.84 10.61 0.25
N GLN A 45 -9.77 10.14 0.89
CA GLN A 45 -8.47 10.82 0.85
C GLN A 45 -7.45 10.12 -0.04
N VAL A 46 -7.47 8.79 -0.04
CA VAL A 46 -6.55 7.97 -0.83
C VAL A 46 -7.31 6.87 -1.53
N GLU A 47 -6.84 6.52 -2.72
CA GLU A 47 -7.11 5.26 -3.39
C GLU A 47 -5.78 4.55 -3.65
N TRP A 48 -5.81 3.24 -3.81
CA TRP A 48 -4.61 2.46 -4.08
C TRP A 48 -4.88 1.32 -5.06
N ASP A 49 -3.82 0.95 -5.78
CA ASP A 49 -3.75 -0.22 -6.63
C ASP A 49 -2.54 -1.07 -6.24
N VAL A 50 -2.67 -2.39 -6.39
CA VAL A 50 -1.62 -3.36 -6.10
C VAL A 50 -1.34 -4.17 -7.36
N ALA A 51 -0.17 -3.93 -7.94
CA ALA A 51 0.37 -4.80 -8.97
C ALA A 51 1.24 -5.89 -8.33
N VAL A 52 1.21 -7.09 -8.90
CA VAL A 52 1.90 -8.28 -8.37
C VAL A 52 2.73 -8.91 -9.48
N GLU A 53 3.93 -9.36 -9.15
CA GLU A 53 4.83 -10.11 -10.04
C GLU A 53 5.23 -11.39 -9.33
N ARG A 54 5.16 -12.49 -10.09
CA ARG A 54 5.71 -13.76 -9.67
C ARG A 54 7.21 -13.82 -9.99
N ALA A 55 8.02 -13.22 -9.12
CA ALA A 55 9.46 -13.05 -9.35
C ALA A 55 10.23 -14.36 -9.52
N THR A 56 9.85 -15.42 -8.79
CA THR A 56 10.38 -16.79 -8.94
C THR A 56 9.26 -17.82 -8.76
N ALA A 57 9.57 -19.12 -8.73
CA ALA A 57 8.63 -20.17 -8.37
C ALA A 57 8.19 -20.14 -6.89
N ASP A 58 8.83 -19.39 -6.01
CA ASP A 58 8.54 -19.34 -4.57
C ASP A 58 8.46 -17.91 -4.01
N ARG A 59 8.76 -16.87 -4.82
CA ARG A 59 8.73 -15.46 -4.42
C ARG A 59 7.76 -14.59 -5.21
N ILE A 60 7.23 -13.57 -4.52
CA ILE A 60 6.37 -12.51 -5.04
C ILE A 60 7.03 -11.14 -4.77
N THR A 61 6.85 -10.23 -5.72
CA THR A 61 7.08 -8.79 -5.54
C THR A 61 5.74 -8.06 -5.66
N TYR A 62 5.54 -7.07 -4.79
CA TYR A 62 4.36 -6.21 -4.77
C TYR A 62 4.76 -4.78 -5.12
N TRP A 63 3.95 -4.11 -5.95
CA TRP A 63 4.01 -2.67 -6.20
C TRP A 63 2.71 -2.04 -5.75
N ILE A 64 2.82 -1.10 -4.82
CA ILE A 64 1.66 -0.41 -4.23
C ILE A 64 1.70 1.01 -4.77
N THR A 65 0.72 1.36 -5.59
CA THR A 65 0.53 2.73 -6.07
C THR A 65 -0.54 3.38 -5.21
N ILE A 66 -0.22 4.49 -4.54
CA ILE A 66 -1.16 5.25 -3.72
C ILE A 66 -1.39 6.60 -4.41
N ARG A 67 -2.64 6.94 -4.65
CA ARG A 67 -3.06 8.24 -5.15
C ARG A 67 -3.73 9.03 -4.03
N ASN A 68 -3.27 10.26 -3.84
CA ASN A 68 -3.95 11.25 -3.00
C ASN A 68 -5.06 11.92 -3.81
N LEU A 69 -6.28 11.86 -3.29
CA LEU A 69 -7.48 12.43 -3.91
C LEU A 69 -7.80 13.85 -3.40
N THR A 70 -7.00 14.35 -2.47
CA THR A 70 -7.22 15.66 -1.83
C THR A 70 -6.31 16.73 -2.41
N ALA A 71 -6.73 17.99 -2.23
CA ALA A 71 -5.95 19.18 -2.58
C ALA A 71 -4.85 19.54 -1.55
N GLN A 72 -4.59 18.67 -0.56
CA GLN A 72 -3.53 18.86 0.43
C GLN A 72 -2.65 17.63 0.44
N GLU A 73 -1.41 17.78 0.88
CA GLU A 73 -0.54 16.65 1.13
C GLU A 73 -1.10 15.75 2.24
N VAL A 74 -0.95 14.42 2.11
CA VAL A 74 -1.41 13.45 3.11
C VAL A 74 -0.28 12.49 3.49
N ASN A 75 -0.23 12.12 4.76
CA ASN A 75 0.61 11.03 5.26
C ASN A 75 -0.14 9.70 5.14
N VAL A 76 0.58 8.64 4.81
CA VAL A 76 0.01 7.31 4.52
C VAL A 76 0.80 6.19 5.17
N GLU A 77 0.10 5.10 5.47
CA GLU A 77 0.66 3.80 5.80
C GLU A 77 0.16 2.77 4.78
N ALA A 78 1.08 1.97 4.24
CA ALA A 78 0.74 0.76 3.49
C ALA A 78 0.83 -0.44 4.42
N ARG A 79 -0.33 -0.93 4.85
CA ARG A 79 -0.48 -2.06 5.75
C ARG A 79 -0.68 -3.34 4.95
N TYR A 80 -0.28 -4.46 5.53
CA TYR A 80 -0.51 -5.77 4.95
C TYR A 80 -1.01 -6.75 6.01
N ALA A 81 -1.75 -7.76 5.56
CA ALA A 81 -2.19 -8.91 6.34
C ALA A 81 -1.83 -10.19 5.62
N VAL A 82 -1.14 -11.11 6.31
CA VAL A 82 -0.94 -12.49 5.83
C VAL A 82 -2.04 -13.35 6.44
N LEU A 83 -2.91 -13.92 5.62
CA LEU A 83 -4.22 -14.43 6.08
C LEU A 83 -4.23 -15.89 6.58
N ASN A 84 -3.20 -16.68 6.27
CA ASN A 84 -3.07 -18.13 6.53
C ASN A 84 -4.09 -19.02 5.83
#